data_AF-A0A968VN44-F1
#
_entry.id   AF-A0A968VN44-F1
#
_cell.length_a   1.000
_cell.length_b   1.000
_cell.length_c   1.000
_cell.angle_alpha   90.00
_cell.angle_beta   90.00
_cell.angle_gamma   90.00
#
_symmetry.space_group_name_H-M   'P 1'
#
loop_
_entity.id
_entity.type
_entity.pdbx_description
1 polymer ?
#
loop_
_entity_poly.entity_id
_entity_poly.type
_entity_poly.pdbx_seq_one_letter_code
_entity_poly.pdbx_strand_id
1 'polypeptide(L)'
;GCQSATGQFGSDFFGQRSTYSAADLRQSNLCEANLSGADLNGIQIEGADFSKARMSEEQRFSLIDRASGTNEITGNATLDTLREAGTTKPRRLFGLL
;
A
#
# COMPACT_ATOMS: atom_id res chain seq x y z
N GLY A 1 4.59 8.77 -14.04
CA GLY A 1 5.24 8.99 -12.73
C GLY A 1 4.19 8.77 -11.66
N CYS A 2 4.56 8.20 -10.50
CA CYS A 2 3.59 8.07 -9.42
C CYS A 2 3.17 9.45 -8.94
N GLN A 3 1.88 9.73 -8.92
CA GLN A 3 1.35 10.87 -8.19
C GLN A 3 1.27 10.41 -6.74
N SER A 4 2.21 10.83 -5.88
CA SER A 4 2.09 10.58 -4.44
C SER A 4 0.88 11.37 -3.95
N ALA A 5 -0.20 10.71 -3.51
CA ALA A 5 -1.31 11.46 -2.92
C ALA A 5 -0.91 11.88 -1.51
N THR A 6 -0.43 13.11 -1.40
CA THR A 6 -0.45 13.84 -0.15
C THR A 6 -1.81 14.55 -0.08
N GLY A 7 -2.77 13.96 0.63
CA GLY A 7 -4.13 14.50 0.86
C GLY A 7 -5.21 13.65 0.17
N GLN A 8 -6.39 13.37 0.75
CA GLN A 8 -7.17 14.00 1.80
C GLN A 8 -7.80 12.90 2.66
N PHE A 9 -7.52 12.84 3.96
CA PHE A 9 -8.40 12.12 4.88
C PHE A 9 -9.64 12.99 5.06
N GLY A 10 -10.63 12.73 4.20
CA GLY A 10 -11.96 13.33 4.22
C GLY A 10 -12.56 13.28 5.63
N SER A 11 -13.19 14.37 6.00
CA SER A 11 -13.69 14.77 7.30
C SER A 11 -14.93 13.98 7.78
N ASP A 12 -14.87 12.66 7.79
CA ASP A 12 -15.99 11.81 8.21
C ASP A 12 -15.77 11.31 9.65
N PHE A 13 -15.25 12.20 10.50
CA PHE A 13 -15.05 12.03 11.94
C PHE A 13 -16.39 12.16 12.68
N PHE A 14 -17.38 11.34 12.33
CA PHE A 14 -18.63 11.25 13.09
C PHE A 14 -18.86 9.82 13.57
N GLY A 15 -18.24 9.53 14.72
CA GLY A 15 -18.78 8.62 15.72
C GLY A 15 -18.64 7.13 15.43
N GLN A 16 -17.65 6.49 16.05
CA GLN A 16 -17.89 5.63 17.21
C GLN A 16 -16.58 4.97 17.67
N ARG A 17 -16.34 5.08 18.98
CA ARG A 17 -15.64 4.09 19.80
C ARG A 17 -14.13 3.94 19.50
N SER A 18 -13.32 4.57 20.37
CA SER A 18 -11.94 4.15 20.66
C SER A 18 -11.92 2.69 21.11
N THR A 19 -11.98 1.81 20.13
CA THR A 19 -11.37 0.50 20.18
C THR A 19 -9.99 0.71 19.57
N TYR A 20 -8.99 -0.10 19.91
CA TYR A 20 -7.71 -0.10 19.19
C TYR A 20 -7.91 -0.63 17.76
N SER A 21 -8.76 0.02 16.96
CA SER A 21 -9.06 -0.32 15.59
C SER A 21 -7.78 -0.12 14.80
N ALA A 22 -7.32 -1.19 14.16
CA ALA A 22 -6.18 -1.13 13.27
C ALA A 22 -6.34 0.04 12.29
N ALA A 23 -5.21 0.63 11.88
CA ALA A 23 -5.21 1.79 11.00
C ALA A 23 -6.05 1.52 9.73
N ASP A 24 -6.91 2.49 9.40
CA ASP A 24 -7.69 2.47 8.17
C ASP A 24 -6.89 3.14 7.06
N LEU A 25 -6.39 2.34 6.11
CA LEU A 25 -5.67 2.80 4.92
C LEU A 25 -6.47 2.54 3.64
N ARG A 26 -7.79 2.33 3.74
CA ARG A 26 -8.64 2.14 2.56
C ARG A 26 -8.51 3.32 1.61
N GLN A 27 -8.47 3.04 0.32
CA GLN A 27 -8.32 4.04 -0.75
C GLN A 27 -7.06 4.93 -0.67
N SER A 28 -6.13 4.64 0.24
CA SER A 28 -4.91 5.44 0.41
C SER A 28 -3.94 5.20 -0.73
N ASN A 29 -3.26 6.26 -1.18
CA ASN A 29 -2.17 6.14 -2.13
C ASN A 29 -0.83 6.14 -1.38
N LEU A 30 -0.23 4.96 -1.33
CA LEU A 30 1.05 4.68 -0.66
C LEU A 30 2.16 4.49 -1.71
N CYS A 31 2.01 5.07 -2.91
CA CYS A 31 3.04 4.91 -3.92
C CYS A 31 4.39 5.46 -3.41
N GLU A 32 5.45 4.67 -3.57
CA GLU A 32 6.82 4.96 -3.12
C GLU A 32 6.96 5.16 -1.59
N ALA A 33 5.93 4.82 -0.80
CA ALA A 33 5.99 4.90 0.66
C ALA A 33 7.00 3.89 1.25
N ASN A 34 7.68 4.29 2.32
CA ASN A 34 8.53 3.38 3.09
C ASN A 34 7.75 2.80 4.27
N LEU A 35 7.35 1.53 4.14
CA LEU A 35 6.61 0.76 5.14
C LEU A 35 7.51 -0.28 5.83
N SER A 36 8.82 -0.23 5.59
CA SER A 36 9.77 -1.21 6.14
C SER A 36 9.79 -1.12 7.66
N GLY A 37 9.43 -2.23 8.34
CA GLY A 37 9.36 -2.29 9.80
C GLY A 37 8.07 -1.75 10.43
N ALA A 38 7.09 -1.30 9.63
CA ALA A 38 5.78 -0.95 10.12
C ALA A 38 4.98 -2.19 10.56
N ASP A 39 4.22 -2.08 11.65
CA ASP A 39 3.23 -3.09 12.02
C ASP A 39 1.98 -2.91 11.16
N LEU A 40 1.77 -3.84 10.23
CA LEU A 40 0.66 -3.87 9.28
C LEU A 40 -0.32 -5.00 9.62
N ASN A 41 -0.32 -5.47 10.88
CA ASN A 41 -1.27 -6.48 11.32
C ASN A 41 -2.64 -5.86 11.61
N GLY A 42 -3.68 -6.47 11.03
CA GLY A 42 -5.07 -6.08 11.25
C GLY A 42 -5.54 -4.81 10.52
N ILE A 43 -4.66 -4.08 9.83
CA ILE A 43 -5.01 -2.85 9.10
C ILE A 43 -5.98 -3.12 7.94
N GLN A 44 -6.81 -2.13 7.63
CA GLN A 44 -7.70 -2.15 6.47
C GLN A 44 -6.98 -1.52 5.27
N ILE A 45 -6.94 -2.24 4.14
CA ILE A 45 -6.16 -1.86 2.95
C ILE A 45 -6.97 -1.95 1.65
N GLU A 46 -8.30 -2.06 1.75
CA GLU A 46 -9.17 -2.21 0.60
C GLU A 46 -9.07 -0.97 -0.30
N GLY A 47 -8.69 -1.20 -1.56
CA GLY A 47 -8.40 -0.14 -2.53
C GLY A 47 -7.13 0.68 -2.25
N ALA A 48 -6.22 0.25 -1.37
CA ALA A 48 -4.95 0.95 -1.18
C ALA A 48 -3.98 0.72 -2.35
N ASP A 49 -3.28 1.76 -2.78
CA ASP A 49 -2.27 1.67 -3.84
C ASP A 49 -0.87 1.58 -3.23
N PHE A 50 -0.22 0.42 -3.36
CA PHE A 50 1.13 0.15 -2.86
C PHE A 50 2.21 0.22 -3.96
N SER A 51 1.94 0.85 -5.10
CA SER A 51 2.88 0.87 -6.22
C SER A 51 4.26 1.34 -5.77
N LYS A 52 5.31 0.57 -6.04
CA LYS A 52 6.70 0.87 -5.64
C LYS A 52 6.92 1.11 -4.13
N ALA A 53 5.97 0.76 -3.27
CA ALA A 53 6.17 0.84 -1.83
C ALA A 53 7.32 -0.08 -1.41
N ARG A 54 8.06 0.35 -0.39
CA ARG A 54 9.18 -0.39 0.19
C ARG A 54 8.71 -1.09 1.46
N MET A 55 8.66 -2.41 1.45
CA MET A 55 8.30 -3.26 2.58
C MET A 55 9.05 -4.60 2.50
N SER A 56 9.06 -5.39 3.57
CA SER A 56 9.61 -6.74 3.56
C SER A 56 8.72 -7.71 2.78
N GLU A 57 9.32 -8.81 2.33
CA GLU A 57 8.58 -9.92 1.71
C GLU A 57 7.48 -10.43 2.64
N GLU A 58 7.77 -10.59 3.93
CA GLU A 58 6.81 -11.04 4.95
C GLU A 58 5.61 -10.08 5.07
N GLN A 59 5.87 -8.78 5.17
CA GLN A 59 4.81 -7.76 5.19
C GLN A 59 3.95 -7.86 3.92
N ARG A 60 4.59 -7.94 2.74
CA ARG A 60 3.89 -8.04 1.46
C ARG A 60 3.02 -9.29 1.38
N PHE A 61 3.54 -10.45 1.75
CA PHE A 61 2.79 -11.71 1.75
C PHE A 61 1.60 -11.65 2.71
N SER A 62 1.78 -11.12 3.93
CA SER A 62 0.70 -11.00 4.90
C SER A 62 -0.46 -10.10 4.42
N LEU A 63 -0.15 -9.11 3.57
CA LEU A 63 -1.14 -8.22 2.99
C LEU A 63 -1.82 -8.82 1.76
N ILE A 64 -1.09 -9.59 0.94
CA ILE A 64 -1.63 -10.25 -0.27
C ILE A 64 -2.85 -11.11 0.07
N ASP A 65 -2.84 -11.83 1.20
CA ASP A 65 -3.93 -12.72 1.61
C ASP A 65 -5.26 -11.99 1.90
N ARG A 66 -5.19 -10.68 2.20
CA ARG A 66 -6.35 -9.83 2.51
C ARG A 66 -6.53 -8.68 1.52
N ALA A 67 -5.72 -8.62 0.46
CA ALA A 67 -5.76 -7.54 -0.50
C ALA A 67 -7.03 -7.64 -1.36
N SER A 68 -7.81 -6.57 -1.38
CA SER A 68 -9.00 -6.48 -2.21
C SER A 68 -9.27 -5.06 -2.69
N GLY A 69 -10.19 -4.93 -3.64
CA GLY A 69 -10.60 -3.65 -4.19
C GLY A 69 -9.61 -3.02 -5.17
N THR A 70 -10.04 -1.87 -5.68
CA THR A 70 -9.32 -1.01 -6.61
C THR A 70 -9.29 0.38 -6.02
N ASN A 71 -8.15 1.05 -6.14
CA ASN A 71 -8.04 2.44 -5.73
C ASN A 71 -8.88 3.31 -6.68
N GLU A 72 -9.82 4.07 -6.15
CA GLU A 72 -10.73 4.92 -6.93
C GLU A 72 -10.02 6.10 -7.58
N ILE A 73 -8.87 6.52 -7.03
CA ILE A 73 -8.09 7.66 -7.53
C ILE A 73 -7.14 7.21 -8.64
N THR A 74 -6.37 6.13 -8.41
CA THR A 74 -5.36 5.66 -9.37
C THR A 74 -5.89 4.62 -10.36
N GLY A 75 -7.01 3.96 -10.04
CA GLY A 75 -7.57 2.86 -10.82
C GLY A 75 -6.82 1.54 -10.66
N ASN A 76 -5.80 1.47 -9.80
CA ASN A 76 -4.97 0.28 -9.62
C ASN A 76 -5.58 -0.69 -8.62
N ALA A 77 -5.54 -2.00 -8.93
CA ALA A 77 -5.97 -3.02 -8.00
C ALA A 77 -4.96 -3.17 -6.85
N THR A 78 -5.44 -3.18 -5.60
CA THR A 78 -4.59 -3.31 -4.40
C THR A 78 -3.64 -4.49 -4.51
N LEU A 79 -4.16 -5.65 -4.93
CA LEU A 79 -3.39 -6.88 -5.06
C LEU A 79 -2.26 -6.76 -6.10
N ASP A 80 -2.51 -6.08 -7.22
CA ASP A 80 -1.50 -5.94 -8.27
C ASP A 80 -0.40 -4.98 -7.85
N THR A 81 -0.76 -3.87 -7.20
CA THR A 81 0.22 -2.94 -6.64
C THR A 81 1.09 -3.59 -5.56
N LEU A 82 0.51 -4.48 -4.75
CA LEU A 82 1.26 -5.28 -3.76
C LEU A 82 2.18 -6.30 -4.43
N ARG A 83 1.79 -6.95 -5.54
CA ARG A 83 2.68 -7.85 -6.29
C ARG A 83 3.88 -7.13 -6.89
N GLU A 84 3.72 -5.85 -7.20
CA GLU A 84 4.79 -4.98 -7.69
C GLU A 84 5.63 -4.38 -6.55
N ALA A 85 5.05 -4.20 -5.37
CA ALA A 85 5.72 -3.67 -4.19
C ALA A 85 6.92 -4.55 -3.79
N GLY A 86 8.03 -3.92 -3.43
CA GLY A 86 9.27 -4.64 -3.11
C GLY A 86 9.98 -5.31 -4.29
N THR A 87 9.43 -5.29 -5.51
CA THR A 87 10.16 -5.70 -6.72
C THR A 87 11.12 -4.59 -7.14
N THR A 88 12.18 -4.38 -6.35
CA THR A 88 13.41 -3.88 -6.96
C THR A 88 13.93 -5.00 -7.84
N LYS A 89 13.35 -5.23 -9.02
CA LYS A 89 14.15 -5.79 -10.11
C LYS A 89 15.31 -4.80 -10.21
N PRO A 90 16.57 -5.19 -9.91
CA PRO A 90 17.68 -4.33 -10.26
C PRO A 90 17.51 -4.07 -11.75
N ARG A 91 17.41 -2.79 -12.13
CA ARG A 91 17.57 -2.40 -13.53
C ARG A 91 18.84 -3.10 -13.97
N ARG A 92 18.71 -3.98 -14.97
CA ARG A 92 19.76 -4.87 -15.43
C ARG A 92 21.11 -4.17 -15.36
N LEU A 93 21.98 -4.63 -14.47
CA LEU A 93 23.35 -4.15 -14.44
C LEU A 93 24.07 -4.85 -15.59
N PHE A 94 24.06 -4.19 -16.76
CA PHE A 94 25.01 -4.35 -17.88
C PHE A 94 25.03 -5.75 -18.57
N GLY A 95 25.11 -5.89 -19.89
CA GLY A 95 25.71 -4.97 -20.84
C GLY A 95 27.21 -4.85 -20.64
N LEU A 96 27.93 -5.91 -20.27
CA LEU A 96 29.39 -5.99 -20.38
C LEU A 96 29.83 -7.45 -20.47
N LEU A 97 30.49 -7.75 -21.60
CA LEU A 97 31.15 -8.98 -22.07
C LEU A 97 30.23 -10.01 -22.75
#